data_AF-S4W8N6-F1
#
_entry.id   AF-S4W8N6-F1
#
_cell.length_a   1.000
_cell.length_b   1.000
_cell.length_c   1.000
_cell.angle_alpha   90.00
_cell.angle_beta   90.00
_cell.angle_gamma   90.00
#
_symmetry.space_group_name_H-M   'P 1'
#
loop_
_entity.id
_entity.type
_entity.pdbx_description
1 polymer ?
#
loop_
_entity_poly.entity_id
_entity_poly.type
_entity_poly.pdbx_seq_one_letter_code
_entity_poly.pdbx_strand_id
1 'polypeptide(L)'
;MANTSRTRQALMAIAVSVLAAGVTTLGVAHADNGDAVAAAAEMPQAVEDFSYPGAAKIQAETGAILKRGNGHMLMTSCDGSEDIQVMSRTGQKDFCFNVMAKPAYLTLEVPQAYGIWTSADPVKTTIKDTDGTATVINAPANDFTGYGEAGSTGEPTTLIELRVAG
;
A
#
# COMPACT_ATOMS: atom_id res chain seq x y z
N MET A 1 10.31 10.66 53.89
CA MET A 1 11.71 10.20 53.74
C MET A 1 12.05 10.25 52.26
N ALA A 2 13.06 11.03 51.91
CA ALA A 2 13.49 11.35 50.55
C ALA A 2 14.49 10.32 50.01
N ASN A 3 14.51 10.12 48.70
CA ASN A 3 15.72 9.85 47.90
C ASN A 3 15.32 9.65 46.42
N THR A 4 16.03 10.05 45.37
CA THR A 4 17.06 11.06 45.12
C THR A 4 17.18 11.08 43.59
N SER A 5 17.20 12.27 42.98
CA SER A 5 17.42 12.51 41.55
C SER A 5 18.84 12.15 41.10
N ARG A 6 19.03 11.74 39.83
CA ARG A 6 20.31 11.78 39.09
C ARG A 6 20.03 11.49 37.60
N THR A 7 20.56 12.14 36.57
CA THR A 7 21.25 13.43 36.39
C THR A 7 21.31 13.60 34.86
N ARG A 8 21.15 14.83 34.38
CA ARG A 8 21.37 15.22 32.98
C ARG A 8 22.83 15.01 32.61
N GLN A 9 23.11 14.49 31.41
CA GLN A 9 24.42 14.62 30.77
C GLN A 9 24.26 15.36 29.44
N ALA A 10 25.19 16.28 29.22
CA ALA A 10 25.17 17.31 28.20
C ALA A 10 26.47 17.25 27.37
N LEU A 11 26.37 17.79 26.15
CA LEU A 11 27.40 18.51 25.38
C LEU A 11 28.66 17.77 24.88
N MET A 12 28.89 17.89 23.56
CA MET A 12 30.04 18.54 22.87
C MET A 12 30.06 18.03 21.40
N ALA A 13 29.89 18.83 20.33
CA ALA A 13 30.56 20.04 19.81
C ALA A 13 31.78 19.75 18.89
N ILE A 14 31.73 20.35 17.67
CA ILE A 14 32.85 20.77 16.76
C ILE A 14 33.40 19.62 15.86
N ALA A 15 33.56 19.74 14.54
CA ALA A 15 34.37 20.74 13.83
C ALA A 15 34.06 20.93 12.33
N VAL A 16 34.34 22.16 11.90
CA VAL A 16 34.40 22.77 10.56
C VAL A 16 35.63 22.30 9.78
N SER A 17 35.54 22.20 8.44
CA SER A 17 36.59 22.58 7.44
C SER A 17 36.25 22.01 6.04
N VAL A 18 36.56 22.58 4.88
CA VAL A 18 37.15 23.86 4.41
C VAL A 18 36.75 23.96 2.92
N LEU A 19 36.39 25.15 2.43
CA LEU A 19 36.19 25.46 1.01
C LEU A 19 37.54 25.50 0.28
N ALA A 20 37.64 24.83 -0.86
CA ALA A 20 38.72 25.04 -1.83
C ALA A 20 38.16 25.70 -3.10
N ALA A 21 38.54 26.95 -3.33
CA ALA A 21 38.28 27.71 -4.54
C ALA A 21 39.34 27.37 -5.61
N GLY A 22 38.88 26.98 -6.80
CA GLY A 22 39.74 26.66 -7.95
C GLY A 22 39.55 27.66 -9.09
N VAL A 23 40.59 28.47 -9.28
CA VAL A 23 41.02 29.34 -10.41
C VAL A 23 40.23 29.30 -11.72
N THR A 24 39.86 30.50 -12.18
CA THR A 24 39.33 30.84 -13.51
C THR A 24 40.43 30.82 -14.58
N THR A 25 40.21 30.13 -15.69
CA THR A 25 40.97 30.31 -16.94
C THR A 25 40.02 30.69 -18.08
N LEU A 26 40.31 31.82 -18.71
CA LEU A 26 39.63 32.35 -19.90
C LEU A 26 40.14 31.58 -21.13
N GLY A 27 39.26 30.82 -21.79
CA GLY A 27 39.51 30.13 -23.05
C GLY A 27 38.64 30.71 -24.17
N VAL A 28 39.28 31.01 -25.30
CA VAL A 28 38.81 31.81 -26.44
C VAL A 28 37.66 31.13 -27.21
N ALA A 29 36.69 31.93 -27.65
CA ALA A 29 35.56 31.54 -28.49
C ALA A 29 36.00 30.90 -29.83
N HIS A 30 35.44 29.73 -30.13
CA HIS A 30 35.27 29.24 -31.50
C HIS A 30 33.77 29.21 -31.79
N ALA A 31 33.32 30.12 -32.65
CA ALA A 31 32.01 30.03 -33.27
C ALA A 31 32.09 28.96 -34.36
N ASP A 32 31.71 27.73 -34.02
CA ASP A 32 31.36 26.71 -35.01
C ASP A 32 29.84 26.72 -35.13
N ASN A 33 29.35 27.22 -36.27
CA ASN A 33 27.93 27.11 -36.64
C ASN A 33 27.68 25.66 -37.08
N GLY A 34 27.66 24.75 -36.12
CA GLY A 34 27.13 23.40 -36.28
C GLY A 34 25.70 23.39 -35.81
N ASP A 35 24.76 23.05 -36.70
CA ASP A 35 23.38 22.70 -36.35
C ASP A 35 23.37 21.70 -35.18
N ALA A 36 23.13 22.19 -33.97
CA ALA A 36 22.90 21.36 -32.82
C ALA A 36 21.51 20.74 -32.99
N VAL A 37 21.45 19.61 -33.68
CA VAL A 37 20.34 18.67 -33.54
C VAL A 37 20.32 18.29 -32.06
N ALA A 38 19.37 18.84 -31.31
CA ALA A 38 19.13 18.43 -29.94
C ALA A 38 18.87 16.92 -29.98
N ALA A 39 19.87 16.12 -29.61
CA ALA A 39 19.66 14.73 -29.33
C ALA A 39 18.63 14.69 -28.20
N ALA A 40 17.40 14.32 -28.52
CA ALA A 40 16.41 13.99 -27.52
C ALA A 40 17.00 12.84 -26.72
N ALA A 41 17.63 13.15 -25.58
CA ALA A 41 18.01 12.15 -24.62
C ALA A 41 16.71 11.43 -24.25
N GLU A 42 16.60 10.17 -24.66
CA GLU A 42 15.47 9.33 -24.27
C GLU A 42 15.43 9.33 -22.74
N MET A 43 14.48 10.09 -22.19
CA MET A 43 14.27 10.13 -20.76
C MET A 43 13.87 8.71 -20.31
N PRO A 44 14.54 8.13 -19.30
CA PRO A 44 14.20 6.81 -18.81
C PRO A 44 12.71 6.75 -18.50
N GLN A 45 11.99 5.85 -19.17
CA GLN A 45 10.60 5.59 -18.87
C GLN A 45 10.53 4.89 -17.50
N ALA A 46 9.84 5.49 -16.53
CA ALA A 46 9.52 4.80 -15.29
C ALA A 46 8.47 3.73 -15.59
N VAL A 47 8.85 2.45 -15.49
CA VAL A 47 7.90 1.34 -15.58
C VAL A 47 7.29 1.14 -14.20
N GLU A 48 6.08 1.68 -14.01
CA GLU A 48 5.28 1.42 -12.81
C GLU A 48 4.70 0.00 -12.91
N ASP A 49 5.13 -0.91 -12.04
CA ASP A 49 4.62 -2.28 -12.00
C ASP A 49 3.30 -2.42 -11.23
N PHE A 50 2.89 -1.35 -10.54
CA PHE A 50 1.72 -1.24 -9.64
C PHE A 50 1.63 -2.39 -8.62
N SER A 51 2.78 -2.96 -8.28
CA SER A 51 2.90 -3.96 -7.22
C SER A 51 2.52 -3.33 -5.90
N TYR A 52 1.84 -4.11 -5.05
CA TYR A 52 1.47 -3.64 -3.74
C TYR A 52 2.70 -3.37 -2.85
N PRO A 53 2.79 -2.21 -2.16
CA PRO A 53 3.93 -1.90 -1.30
C PRO A 53 4.13 -2.95 -0.19
N GLY A 54 5.32 -3.56 -0.15
CA GLY A 54 5.66 -4.53 0.90
C GLY A 54 4.93 -5.87 0.80
N ALA A 55 4.36 -6.22 -0.36
CA ALA A 55 3.56 -7.44 -0.57
C ALA A 55 4.18 -8.72 0.02
N ALA A 56 5.47 -8.97 -0.23
CA ALA A 56 6.15 -10.17 0.26
C ALA A 56 6.21 -10.25 1.79
N LYS A 57 6.45 -9.11 2.46
CA LYS A 57 6.46 -9.02 3.92
C LYS A 57 5.04 -9.27 4.47
N ILE A 58 4.05 -8.59 3.89
CA ILE A 58 2.64 -8.75 4.27
C ILE A 58 2.20 -10.21 4.13
N GLN A 59 2.58 -10.89 3.03
CA GLN A 59 2.27 -12.30 2.85
C GLN A 59 2.90 -13.17 3.94
N ALA A 60 4.18 -12.96 4.24
CA ALA A 60 4.88 -13.72 5.27
C ALA A 60 4.29 -13.51 6.68
N GLU A 61 3.86 -12.30 7.00
CA GLU A 61 3.37 -11.93 8.33
C GLU A 61 1.88 -12.26 8.54
N THR A 62 1.07 -12.09 7.49
CA THR A 62 -0.40 -12.08 7.61
C THR A 62 -1.08 -13.24 6.90
N GLY A 63 -0.39 -13.87 5.94
CA GLY A 63 -0.94 -14.89 5.05
C GLY A 63 -1.75 -14.36 3.85
N ALA A 64 -1.98 -13.04 3.75
CA ALA A 64 -2.63 -12.45 2.57
C ALA A 64 -1.63 -12.15 1.45
N ILE A 65 -2.03 -12.41 0.21
CA ILE A 65 -1.24 -12.05 -0.97
C ILE A 65 -1.81 -10.76 -1.55
N LEU A 66 -1.16 -9.63 -1.32
CA LEU A 66 -1.56 -8.37 -1.93
C LEU A 66 -0.86 -8.22 -3.28
N LYS A 67 -1.63 -8.12 -4.37
CA LYS A 67 -1.11 -8.20 -5.73
C LYS A 67 -0.95 -6.81 -6.33
N ARG A 68 -1.97 -6.35 -7.08
CA ARG A 68 -1.95 -5.12 -7.85
C ARG A 68 -3.11 -4.23 -7.46
N GLY A 69 -2.88 -2.92 -7.39
CA GLY A 69 -3.91 -1.93 -7.13
C GLY A 69 -3.64 -0.61 -7.83
N ASN A 70 -4.40 0.42 -7.48
CA ASN A 70 -4.19 1.80 -7.95
C ASN A 70 -3.55 2.72 -6.88
N GLY A 71 -2.99 2.13 -5.82
CA GLY A 71 -2.34 2.86 -4.72
C GLY A 71 -3.30 3.58 -3.76
N HIS A 72 -4.59 3.57 -4.02
CA HIS A 72 -5.59 4.28 -3.21
C HIS A 72 -6.19 3.42 -2.08
N MET A 73 -5.75 2.17 -1.93
CA MET A 73 -6.18 1.28 -0.85
C MET A 73 -4.94 0.68 -0.19
N LEU A 74 -4.74 0.97 1.10
CA LEU A 74 -3.59 0.53 1.86
C LEU A 74 -4.01 -0.29 3.08
N MET A 75 -3.25 -1.32 3.40
CA MET A 75 -3.47 -2.22 4.51
C MET A 75 -3.00 -1.51 5.78
N THR A 76 -3.80 -1.60 6.83
CA THR A 76 -3.61 -0.91 8.10
C THR A 76 -3.80 -1.88 9.27
N SER A 77 -3.52 -1.42 10.49
CA SER A 77 -3.94 -2.10 11.71
C SER A 77 -5.47 -2.17 11.80
N CYS A 78 -5.96 -3.29 12.32
CA CYS A 78 -7.37 -3.45 12.72
C CYS A 78 -7.54 -2.90 14.14
N ASP A 79 -7.67 -1.58 14.27
CA ASP A 79 -7.79 -0.88 15.55
C ASP A 79 -9.14 -0.16 15.72
N GLY A 80 -10.06 -0.36 14.76
CA GLY A 80 -11.38 0.25 14.70
C GLY A 80 -11.42 1.57 13.95
N SER A 81 -10.30 2.01 13.36
CA SER A 81 -10.24 3.19 12.49
C SER A 81 -10.28 2.87 11.00
N GLU A 82 -10.28 1.58 10.64
CA GLU A 82 -10.25 1.13 9.26
C GLU A 82 -11.53 1.40 8.46
N ASP A 83 -11.38 1.59 7.15
CA ASP A 83 -12.53 1.74 6.24
C ASP A 83 -13.16 0.39 5.86
N ILE A 84 -12.33 -0.65 5.78
CA ILE A 84 -12.71 -1.99 5.35
C ILE A 84 -12.02 -3.01 6.25
N GLN A 85 -12.76 -3.95 6.83
CA GLN A 85 -12.22 -5.11 7.53
C GLN A 85 -12.71 -6.39 6.86
N VAL A 86 -11.78 -7.23 6.43
CA VAL A 86 -12.07 -8.57 5.87
C VAL A 86 -11.75 -9.62 6.93
N MET A 87 -12.73 -10.46 7.26
CA MET A 87 -12.55 -11.56 8.22
C MET A 87 -12.30 -12.89 7.52
N SER A 88 -11.39 -13.68 8.09
CA SER A 88 -10.90 -14.94 7.57
C SER A 88 -10.70 -15.98 8.68
N ARG A 89 -10.82 -17.26 8.32
CA ARG A 89 -10.45 -18.38 9.19
C ARG A 89 -8.95 -18.66 9.22
N THR A 90 -8.14 -18.05 8.37
CA THR A 90 -6.69 -18.32 8.28
C THR A 90 -5.86 -17.04 8.31
N GLY A 91 -4.53 -17.21 8.35
CA GLY A 91 -3.61 -16.09 8.49
C GLY A 91 -3.83 -15.35 9.81
N GLN A 92 -3.74 -14.02 9.76
CA GLN A 92 -3.98 -13.14 10.89
C GLN A 92 -5.46 -12.92 11.26
N LYS A 93 -6.38 -13.63 10.59
CA LYS A 93 -7.84 -13.60 10.80
C LYS A 93 -8.56 -12.32 10.38
N ASP A 94 -8.00 -11.15 10.63
CA ASP A 94 -8.59 -9.87 10.27
C ASP A 94 -7.63 -9.08 9.36
N PHE A 95 -8.12 -8.60 8.22
CA PHE A 95 -7.35 -7.86 7.23
C PHE A 95 -8.00 -6.51 7.00
N CYS A 96 -7.35 -5.44 7.47
CA CYS A 96 -7.93 -4.11 7.47
C CYS A 96 -7.28 -3.19 6.43
N PHE A 97 -8.10 -2.36 5.79
CA PHE A 97 -7.67 -1.46 4.72
C PHE A 97 -8.30 -0.08 4.87
N ASN A 98 -7.51 0.94 4.53
CA ASN A 98 -7.94 2.33 4.40
C ASN A 98 -8.01 2.72 2.93
N VAL A 99 -9.03 3.51 2.60
CA VAL A 99 -9.27 4.11 1.30
C VAL A 99 -8.67 5.51 1.31
N MET A 100 -7.46 5.63 0.75
CA MET A 100 -6.71 6.89 0.73
C MET A 100 -7.27 7.90 -0.28
N ALA A 101 -7.90 7.41 -1.35
CA ALA A 101 -8.57 8.20 -2.38
C ALA A 101 -9.59 7.34 -3.13
N LYS A 102 -10.49 7.98 -3.88
CA LYS A 102 -11.47 7.27 -4.73
C LYS A 102 -11.26 7.63 -6.21
N PRO A 103 -11.54 6.70 -7.15
CA PRO A 103 -11.88 5.29 -6.91
C PRO A 103 -10.69 4.52 -6.35
N ALA A 104 -10.96 3.46 -5.58
CA ALA A 104 -9.93 2.59 -5.00
C ALA A 104 -10.05 1.16 -5.50
N TYR A 105 -8.91 0.53 -5.76
CA TYR A 105 -8.84 -0.81 -6.34
C TYR A 105 -7.67 -1.62 -5.77
N LEU A 106 -7.95 -2.85 -5.39
CA LEU A 106 -6.94 -3.82 -4.98
C LEU A 106 -7.33 -5.25 -5.40
N THR A 107 -6.42 -5.93 -6.09
CA THR A 107 -6.44 -7.39 -6.23
C THR A 107 -5.58 -7.99 -5.14
N LEU A 108 -6.08 -9.07 -4.55
CA LEU A 108 -5.46 -9.72 -3.42
C LEU A 108 -5.88 -11.19 -3.37
N GLU A 109 -5.37 -11.94 -2.41
CA GLU A 109 -5.92 -13.22 -2.00
C GLU A 109 -5.94 -13.27 -0.48
N VAL A 110 -7.14 -13.37 0.09
CA VAL A 110 -7.37 -13.67 1.51
C VAL A 110 -8.06 -15.03 1.56
N PRO A 111 -7.32 -16.12 1.87
CA PRO A 111 -7.88 -17.47 1.94
C PRO A 111 -8.89 -17.60 3.07
N GLN A 112 -9.87 -18.49 2.91
CA GLN A 112 -10.95 -18.74 3.88
C GLN A 112 -11.60 -17.45 4.42
N ALA A 113 -11.75 -16.45 3.56
CA ALA A 113 -12.48 -15.24 3.88
C ALA A 113 -13.98 -15.58 3.99
N TYR A 114 -14.64 -15.03 5.00
CA TYR A 114 -16.06 -15.32 5.27
C TYR A 114 -16.90 -14.06 5.49
N GLY A 115 -16.28 -12.88 5.58
CA GLY A 115 -17.05 -11.68 5.80
C GLY A 115 -16.25 -10.42 5.55
N ILE A 116 -16.99 -9.35 5.33
CA ILE A 116 -16.47 -8.00 5.18
C ILE A 116 -17.33 -7.05 6.01
N TRP A 117 -16.69 -6.23 6.83
CA TRP A 117 -17.27 -5.03 7.42
C TRP A 117 -16.80 -3.82 6.61
N THR A 118 -17.71 -2.89 6.37
CA THR A 118 -17.37 -1.61 5.72
C THR A 118 -17.82 -0.44 6.58
N SER A 119 -17.06 0.65 6.54
CA SER A 119 -17.33 1.87 7.29
C SER A 119 -18.16 2.86 6.45
N ALA A 120 -17.57 3.94 5.96
CA ALA A 120 -18.33 5.00 5.28
C ALA A 120 -18.79 4.64 3.85
N ASP A 121 -18.08 3.74 3.19
CA ASP A 121 -18.23 3.50 1.75
C ASP A 121 -18.69 2.08 1.44
N PRO A 122 -19.63 1.91 0.48
CA PRO A 122 -19.96 0.60 -0.02
C PRO A 122 -18.79 0.03 -0.81
N VAL A 123 -18.56 -1.27 -0.65
CA VAL A 123 -17.45 -2.00 -1.27
C VAL A 123 -18.01 -3.07 -2.20
N LYS A 124 -17.52 -3.10 -3.44
CA LYS A 124 -17.68 -4.28 -4.30
C LYS A 124 -16.51 -5.21 -4.03
N THR A 125 -16.81 -6.41 -3.54
CA THR A 125 -15.82 -7.46 -3.31
C THR A 125 -16.05 -8.62 -4.25
N THR A 126 -14.99 -9.25 -4.73
CA THR A 126 -15.08 -10.48 -5.52
C THR A 126 -14.49 -11.62 -4.71
N ILE A 127 -15.28 -12.67 -4.53
CA ILE A 127 -14.85 -13.91 -3.89
C ILE A 127 -14.69 -15.01 -4.93
N LYS A 128 -13.90 -16.02 -4.59
CA LYS A 128 -13.67 -17.21 -5.40
C LYS A 128 -13.96 -18.44 -4.55
N ASP A 129 -14.88 -19.27 -5.05
CA ASP A 129 -15.23 -20.55 -4.45
C ASP A 129 -14.13 -21.60 -4.68
N THR A 130 -14.21 -22.74 -3.99
CA THR A 130 -13.23 -23.84 -4.10
C THR A 130 -13.19 -24.47 -5.49
N ASP A 131 -14.30 -24.42 -6.24
CA ASP A 131 -14.38 -24.88 -7.63
C ASP A 131 -13.81 -23.86 -8.65
N GLY A 132 -13.37 -22.69 -8.17
CA GLY A 132 -12.81 -21.60 -8.97
C GLY A 132 -13.84 -20.59 -9.49
N THR A 133 -15.13 -20.78 -9.21
CA THR A 133 -16.19 -19.82 -9.56
C THR A 133 -15.96 -18.50 -8.85
N ALA A 134 -16.03 -17.39 -9.59
CA ALA A 134 -15.89 -16.04 -9.03
C ALA A 134 -17.25 -15.34 -8.94
N THR A 135 -17.56 -14.81 -7.76
CA THR A 135 -18.82 -14.14 -7.47
C THR A 135 -18.56 -12.74 -6.93
N VAL A 136 -19.23 -11.74 -7.50
CA VAL A 136 -19.19 -10.36 -7.02
C VAL A 136 -20.27 -10.16 -5.97
N ILE A 137 -19.89 -9.58 -4.84
CA ILE A 137 -20.75 -9.24 -3.72
C ILE A 137 -20.71 -7.73 -3.51
N ASN A 138 -21.89 -7.13 -3.34
CA ASN A 138 -22.00 -5.73 -2.96
C ASN A 138 -22.14 -5.67 -1.43
N ALA A 139 -21.12 -5.18 -0.75
CA ALA A 139 -21.16 -4.89 0.68
C ALA A 139 -21.67 -3.44 0.88
N PRO A 140 -22.82 -3.24 1.54
CA PRO A 140 -23.32 -1.91 1.85
C PRO A 140 -22.41 -1.18 2.84
N ALA A 141 -22.41 0.15 2.79
CA ALA A 141 -21.74 0.99 3.77
C ALA A 141 -22.31 0.75 5.18
N ASN A 142 -21.44 0.80 6.18
CA ASN A 142 -21.77 0.69 7.61
C ASN A 142 -22.55 -0.59 7.94
N ASP A 143 -22.13 -1.69 7.33
CA ASP A 143 -22.77 -2.99 7.52
C ASP A 143 -21.78 -4.15 7.40
N PHE A 144 -22.16 -5.27 8.01
CA PHE A 144 -21.48 -6.55 7.84
C PHE A 144 -22.12 -7.31 6.67
N THR A 145 -21.29 -7.81 5.76
CA THR A 145 -21.73 -8.73 4.71
C THR A 145 -21.01 -10.06 4.85
N GLY A 146 -21.78 -11.10 5.20
CA GLY A 146 -21.30 -12.48 5.26
C GLY A 146 -21.27 -13.15 3.89
N TYR A 147 -20.25 -13.97 3.65
CA TYR A 147 -20.12 -14.79 2.45
C TYR A 147 -19.31 -16.06 2.76
N GLY A 148 -19.20 -16.96 1.78
CA GLY A 148 -18.58 -18.28 2.00
C GLY A 148 -19.23 -19.02 3.18
N GLU A 149 -18.43 -19.37 4.19
CA GLU A 149 -18.89 -20.09 5.38
C GLU A 149 -19.93 -19.32 6.21
N ALA A 150 -19.94 -17.99 6.13
CA ALA A 150 -20.97 -17.16 6.77
C ALA A 150 -22.07 -16.72 5.80
N GLY A 151 -22.01 -17.19 4.55
CA GLY A 151 -23.02 -16.99 3.52
C GLY A 151 -23.99 -18.17 3.41
N SER A 152 -24.78 -18.19 2.33
CA SER A 152 -25.78 -19.23 2.09
C SER A 152 -25.18 -20.58 1.67
N THR A 153 -23.95 -20.59 1.14
CA THR A 153 -23.29 -21.84 0.70
C THR A 153 -22.72 -22.60 1.89
N GLY A 154 -22.25 -21.91 2.93
CA GLY A 154 -21.54 -22.54 4.05
C GLY A 154 -20.14 -23.05 3.69
N GLU A 155 -19.67 -22.78 2.48
CA GLU A 155 -18.40 -23.30 1.94
C GLU A 155 -17.28 -22.25 2.05
N PRO A 156 -16.01 -22.66 2.24
CA PRO A 156 -14.88 -21.74 2.31
C PRO A 156 -14.65 -21.02 0.98
N THR A 157 -14.30 -19.74 1.05
CA THR A 157 -14.02 -18.91 -0.13
C THR A 157 -12.71 -18.16 0.02
N THR A 158 -12.17 -17.69 -1.10
CA THR A 158 -11.02 -16.77 -1.11
C THR A 158 -11.50 -15.42 -1.61
N LEU A 159 -11.27 -14.35 -0.84
CA LEU A 159 -11.51 -13.00 -1.35
C LEU A 159 -10.37 -12.63 -2.31
N ILE A 160 -10.71 -12.20 -3.52
CA ILE A 160 -9.75 -11.96 -4.59
C ILE A 160 -9.69 -10.51 -5.09
N GLU A 161 -10.67 -9.67 -4.75
CA GLU A 161 -10.72 -8.29 -5.20
C GLU A 161 -11.53 -7.38 -4.27
N LEU A 162 -11.08 -6.13 -4.10
CA LEU A 162 -11.80 -5.04 -3.44
C LEU A 162 -11.88 -3.82 -4.38
N ARG A 163 -13.06 -3.19 -4.43
CA ARG A 163 -13.34 -1.98 -5.21
C ARG A 163 -14.22 -1.00 -4.45
N VAL A 164 -13.81 0.26 -4.45
CA VAL A 164 -14.62 1.41 -3.98
C VAL A 164 -14.77 2.39 -5.13
N ALA A 165 -16.02 2.80 -5.38
CA ALA A 165 -16.35 3.74 -6.46
C ALA A 165 -15.94 5.18 -6.12
N GLY A 166 -15.91 6.04 -7.15
CA GLY A 166 -15.67 7.48 -7.06
C GLY A 166 -16.91 8.28 -6.69
#